data_AF-J2G804-F1
#
_entry.id   AF-J2G804-F1
#
_cell.length_a   1.000
_cell.length_b   1.000
_cell.length_c   1.000
_cell.angle_alpha   90.00
_cell.angle_beta   90.00
_cell.angle_gamma   90.00
#
_symmetry.space_group_name_H-M   'P 1'
#
loop_
_entity.id
_entity.type
_entity.pdbx_description
1 polymer ?
#
loop_
_entity_poly.entity_id
_entity_poly.type
_entity_poly.pdbx_seq_one_letter_code
_entity_poly.pdbx_strand_id
1 'polypeptide(L)'
;METRKTTQKSIRSEIDKNMKENGYTLSKLSELSGVNPGDLSEILNSNPPRAITIGQLDTLAKVFEKAPGWLYELYPEECIAEEKISRPRLIPYLVRCAELGHQDCIEVVVSRLLENPKNVSILFTVAEQLFQNGRKPMSVPFYQLVIETEKDSHSDHFLISQYRLFRALQGTSPEDNWKAVIRFEPYRNRLSENHQLDALLHLANACYI
;
A
#
# COMPACT_ATOMS: atom_id res chain seq x y z
N MET A 1 -15.18 26.03 35.08
CA MET A 1 -15.31 24.60 34.74
C MET A 1 -14.76 24.45 33.33
N GLU A 2 -13.47 24.15 33.21
CA GLU A 2 -12.82 23.96 31.91
C GLU A 2 -13.28 22.63 31.31
N THR A 3 -13.89 22.72 30.13
CA THR A 3 -14.24 21.57 29.30
C THR A 3 -12.95 20.88 28.87
N ARG A 4 -12.66 19.71 29.46
CA ARG A 4 -11.67 18.78 28.95
C ARG A 4 -12.05 18.41 27.51
N LYS A 5 -11.42 19.06 26.52
CA LYS A 5 -11.39 18.56 25.15
C LYS A 5 -10.68 17.22 25.18
N THR A 6 -11.42 16.13 25.09
CA THR A 6 -10.87 14.82 24.74
C THR A 6 -10.13 15.01 23.42
N THR A 7 -8.79 15.08 23.48
CA THR A 7 -7.99 15.38 22.29
C THR A 7 -8.04 14.12 21.43
N GLN A 8 -8.75 14.19 20.31
CA GLN A 8 -8.82 13.09 19.35
C GLN A 8 -7.38 12.77 18.91
N LYS A 9 -6.97 11.50 19.07
CA LYS A 9 -5.65 11.03 18.66
C LYS A 9 -5.51 11.22 17.16
N SER A 10 -4.54 12.02 16.74
CA SER A 10 -4.23 12.31 15.34
C SER A 10 -2.72 12.23 15.13
N ILE A 11 -2.28 12.10 13.87
CA ILE A 11 -0.85 12.10 13.56
C ILE A 11 -0.17 13.37 14.10
N ARG A 12 -0.81 14.53 13.91
CA ARG A 12 -0.27 15.83 14.39
C ARG A 12 -0.17 15.90 15.90
N SER A 13 -1.21 15.46 16.64
CA SER A 13 -1.16 15.48 18.11
C SER A 13 -0.06 14.58 18.67
N GLU A 14 0.21 13.44 18.03
CA GLU A 14 1.29 12.52 18.43
C GLU A 14 2.68 13.06 18.07
N ILE A 15 2.83 13.73 16.92
CA ILE A 15 4.06 14.44 16.57
C ILE A 15 4.32 15.57 17.56
N ASP A 16 3.33 16.42 17.84
CA ASP A 16 3.43 17.54 18.78
C ASP A 16 3.82 17.07 20.19
N LYS A 17 3.25 15.94 20.63
CA LYS A 17 3.62 15.32 21.90
C LYS A 17 5.10 14.91 21.92
N ASN A 18 5.57 14.22 20.88
CA ASN A 18 6.97 13.79 20.80
C ASN A 18 7.93 14.98 20.66
N MET A 19 7.53 16.05 19.96
CA MET A 19 8.31 17.29 19.92
C MET A 19 8.49 17.89 21.31
N LYS A 20 7.42 17.96 22.11
CA LYS A 20 7.47 18.49 23.49
C LYS A 20 8.32 17.62 24.41
N GLU A 21 8.16 16.29 24.33
CA GLU A 21 8.91 15.34 25.15
C GLU A 21 10.42 15.40 24.87
N ASN A 22 10.81 15.63 23.61
CA ASN A 22 12.22 15.74 23.20
C ASN A 22 12.76 17.18 23.25
N GLY A 23 11.93 18.18 23.58
CA GLY A 23 12.31 19.59 23.53
C GLY A 23 12.66 20.10 22.12
N TYR A 24 12.10 19.49 21.08
CA TYR A 24 12.37 19.86 19.69
C TYR A 24 11.53 21.06 19.26
N THR A 25 12.21 22.04 18.65
CA THR A 25 11.55 23.10 17.89
C THR A 25 11.26 22.63 16.46
N LEU A 26 10.40 23.35 15.73
CA LEU A 26 10.14 23.07 14.32
C LEU A 26 11.43 23.13 13.48
N SER A 27 12.31 24.10 13.78
CA SER A 27 13.62 24.25 13.15
C SER A 27 14.50 23.01 13.43
N LYS A 28 14.55 22.55 14.68
CA LYS A 28 15.31 21.35 15.03
C LYS A 28 14.76 20.10 14.35
N LEU A 29 13.43 19.96 14.30
CA LEU A 29 12.80 18.84 13.60
C LEU A 29 13.11 18.84 12.11
N SER A 30 13.11 20.02 11.47
CA SER A 30 13.51 20.18 10.07
C SER A 30 14.96 19.76 9.84
N GLU A 31 15.88 20.22 10.69
CA GLU A 31 17.30 19.85 10.63
C GLU A 31 17.50 18.33 10.73
N LEU A 32 16.83 17.68 11.68
CA LEU A 32 16.98 16.24 11.94
C LEU A 32 16.30 15.37 10.88
N SER A 33 15.15 15.80 10.36
CA SER A 33 14.37 15.04 9.37
C SER A 33 14.81 15.29 7.93
N GLY A 34 15.51 16.40 7.66
CA GLY A 34 15.78 16.87 6.31
C GLY A 34 14.53 17.38 5.56
N VAL A 35 13.37 17.46 6.21
CA VAL A 35 12.14 18.01 5.63
C VAL A 35 12.19 19.53 5.73
N ASN A 36 11.76 20.24 4.68
CA ASN A 36 11.78 21.70 4.64
C ASN A 36 10.97 22.31 5.82
N PRO A 37 11.45 23.36 6.49
CA PRO A 37 10.72 23.99 7.60
C PRO A 37 9.31 24.47 7.21
N GLY A 38 9.14 24.96 5.98
CA GLY A 38 7.85 25.37 5.42
C GLY A 38 6.91 24.18 5.28
N ASP A 39 7.37 23.06 4.72
CA ASP A 39 6.58 21.83 4.60
C ASP A 39 6.15 21.31 5.98
N LEU A 40 7.07 21.27 6.96
CA LEU A 40 6.72 20.87 8.34
C LEU A 40 5.70 21.82 8.96
N SER A 41 5.83 23.13 8.73
CA SER A 41 4.85 24.11 9.22
C SER A 41 3.48 23.91 8.57
N GLU A 42 3.42 23.63 7.28
CA GLU A 42 2.15 23.32 6.60
C GLU A 42 1.55 22.01 7.11
N ILE A 43 2.36 20.99 7.39
CA ILE A 43 1.88 19.71 7.90
C ILE A 43 1.30 19.85 9.32
N LEU A 44 1.97 20.61 10.19
CA LEU A 44 1.66 20.66 11.63
C LEU A 44 0.76 21.83 12.02
N ASN A 45 0.90 23.00 11.39
CA ASN A 45 0.32 24.26 11.87
C ASN A 45 -0.73 24.88 10.92
N SER A 46 -0.86 24.46 9.66
CA SER A 46 -1.85 25.07 8.76
C SER A 46 -3.29 24.63 9.07
N ASN A 47 -4.26 25.42 8.61
CA ASN A 47 -5.68 25.11 8.75
C ASN A 47 -6.41 25.31 7.40
N PRO A 48 -6.87 24.23 6.72
CA PRO A 48 -6.68 22.83 7.10
C PRO A 48 -5.19 22.41 7.01
N PRO A 49 -4.76 21.39 7.78
CA PRO A 49 -3.39 20.88 7.70
C PRO A 49 -3.06 20.30 6.33
N ARG A 50 -1.85 20.54 5.83
CA ARG A 50 -1.35 19.79 4.68
C ARG A 50 -1.17 18.33 5.08
N ALA A 51 -1.57 17.42 4.20
CA ALA A 51 -1.44 15.99 4.45
C ALA A 51 0.03 15.56 4.46
N ILE A 52 0.40 14.74 5.44
CA ILE A 52 1.75 14.18 5.55
C ILE A 52 1.87 12.95 4.65
N THR A 53 3.00 12.82 3.93
CA THR A 53 3.28 11.62 3.13
C THR A 53 3.75 10.46 4.02
N ILE A 54 3.55 9.22 3.59
CA ILE A 54 4.01 8.05 4.37
C ILE A 54 5.53 8.04 4.56
N GLY A 55 6.28 8.51 3.56
CA GLY A 55 7.73 8.67 3.65
C GLY A 55 8.15 9.72 4.67
N GLN A 56 7.45 10.86 4.74
CA GLN A 56 7.68 11.85 5.79
C GLN A 56 7.35 11.28 7.18
N LEU A 57 6.27 10.50 7.32
CA LEU A 57 5.92 9.86 8.58
C LEU A 57 7.02 8.88 9.04
N ASP A 58 7.54 8.06 8.14
CA ASP A 58 8.67 7.16 8.41
C ASP A 58 9.95 7.92 8.78
N THR A 59 10.21 9.05 8.13
CA THR A 59 11.34 9.91 8.49
C THR A 59 11.18 10.49 9.89
N LEU A 60 10.00 10.97 10.25
CA LEU A 60 9.72 11.46 11.59
C LEU A 60 9.80 10.34 12.64
N ALA A 61 9.34 9.12 12.31
CA ALA A 61 9.48 7.96 13.18
C ALA A 61 10.96 7.72 13.54
N LYS A 62 11.87 7.80 12.56
CA LYS A 62 13.31 7.68 12.80
C LYS A 62 13.85 8.79 13.69
N VAL A 63 13.46 10.05 13.45
CA VAL A 63 13.91 11.20 14.25
C VAL A 63 13.46 11.07 15.71
N PHE A 64 12.26 10.54 15.95
CA PHE A 64 11.74 10.31 17.30
C PHE A 64 12.09 8.93 17.86
N GLU A 65 13.03 8.21 17.23
CA GLU A 65 13.48 6.88 17.66
C GLU A 65 12.33 5.86 17.86
N LYS A 66 11.30 5.95 17.00
CA LYS A 66 10.17 5.02 16.97
C LYS A 66 10.41 3.91 15.94
N ALA A 67 9.73 2.78 16.15
CA ALA A 67 9.74 1.69 15.19
C ALA A 67 9.12 2.14 13.83
N PRO A 68 9.59 1.58 12.70
CA PRO A 68 8.87 1.68 11.43
C PRO A 68 7.40 1.27 11.61
N GLY A 69 6.49 1.95 10.93
CA GLY A 69 5.05 1.74 11.16
C GLY A 69 4.44 2.64 12.24
N TRP A 70 5.24 3.50 12.89
CA TRP A 70 4.73 4.45 13.88
C TRP A 70 3.60 5.30 13.28
N LEU A 71 2.44 5.25 13.93
CA LEU A 71 1.19 5.94 13.56
C LEU A 71 0.51 5.46 12.26
N TYR A 72 0.85 4.29 11.73
CA TYR A 72 0.19 3.76 10.53
C TYR A 72 -1.31 3.55 10.73
N GLU A 73 -1.73 3.15 11.93
CA GLU A 73 -3.14 3.03 12.31
C GLU A 73 -3.96 4.32 12.08
N LEU A 74 -3.31 5.49 12.13
CA LEU A 74 -3.95 6.80 11.95
C LEU A 74 -3.85 7.32 10.51
N TYR A 75 -2.99 6.73 9.68
CA TYR A 75 -2.70 7.21 8.33
C TYR A 75 -3.86 7.10 7.32
N PRO A 76 -4.84 6.16 7.46
CA PRO A 76 -6.00 6.15 6.58
C PRO A 76 -6.77 7.47 6.54
N GLU A 77 -6.77 8.23 7.63
CA GLU A 77 -7.42 9.55 7.73
C GLU A 77 -6.66 10.62 6.90
N GLU A 78 -5.39 10.40 6.59
CA GLU A 78 -4.64 11.20 5.62
C GLU A 78 -4.97 10.80 4.19
N CYS A 79 -5.56 9.64 3.95
CA CYS A 79 -5.82 9.13 2.60
C CYS A 79 -7.26 9.34 2.15
N ILE A 80 -8.20 9.39 3.09
CA ILE A 80 -9.64 9.33 2.83
C ILE A 80 -10.29 10.55 3.49
N ALA A 81 -10.90 11.42 2.69
CA ALA A 81 -11.63 12.58 3.19
C ALA A 81 -12.93 12.75 2.40
N GLU A 82 -14.07 12.92 3.10
CA GLU A 82 -15.39 13.13 2.48
C GLU A 82 -15.68 12.10 1.36
N GLU A 83 -15.46 10.81 1.65
CA GLU A 83 -15.62 9.68 0.71
C GLU A 83 -14.67 9.69 -0.51
N LYS A 84 -13.76 10.67 -0.61
CA LYS A 84 -12.74 10.74 -1.66
C LYS A 84 -11.46 10.07 -1.20
N ILE A 85 -10.94 9.18 -2.04
CA ILE A 85 -9.68 8.47 -1.81
C ILE A 85 -8.55 9.15 -2.57
N SER A 86 -7.50 9.56 -1.86
CA SER A 86 -6.26 10.06 -2.44
C SER A 86 -5.36 8.90 -2.85
N ARG A 87 -5.47 8.45 -4.11
CA ARG A 87 -4.60 7.42 -4.68
C ARG A 87 -3.09 7.68 -4.46
N PRO A 88 -2.57 8.92 -4.67
CA PRO A 88 -1.15 9.20 -4.48
C PRO A 88 -0.64 9.03 -3.03
N ARG A 89 -1.55 9.03 -2.05
CA ARG A 89 -1.22 8.76 -0.64
C ARG A 89 -1.47 7.31 -0.27
N LEU A 90 -2.61 6.76 -0.69
CA LEU A 90 -3.03 5.44 -0.29
C LEU A 90 -2.18 4.32 -0.91
N ILE A 91 -1.78 4.46 -2.17
CA ILE A 91 -0.97 3.44 -2.86
C ILE A 91 0.39 3.27 -2.17
N PRO A 92 1.21 4.33 -1.97
CA PRO A 92 2.47 4.21 -1.24
C PRO A 92 2.28 3.69 0.18
N TYR A 93 1.20 4.08 0.86
CA TYR A 93 0.88 3.58 2.20
C TYR A 93 0.67 2.06 2.21
N LEU A 94 -0.18 1.54 1.34
CA LEU A 94 -0.44 0.09 1.27
C LEU A 94 0.79 -0.72 0.88
N VAL A 95 1.59 -0.22 -0.09
CA VAL A 95 2.89 -0.82 -0.43
C VAL A 95 3.78 -0.88 0.81
N ARG A 96 3.86 0.22 1.55
CA ARG A 96 4.71 0.31 2.73
C ARG A 96 4.25 -0.58 3.89
N CYS A 97 2.94 -0.69 4.12
CA CYS A 97 2.38 -1.63 5.09
C CYS A 97 2.75 -3.07 4.73
N ALA A 98 2.69 -3.44 3.45
CA ALA A 98 3.06 -4.78 2.98
C ALA A 98 4.55 -5.07 3.18
N GLU A 99 5.42 -4.09 2.93
CA GLU A 99 6.87 -4.23 3.17
C GLU A 99 7.23 -4.43 4.65
N LEU A 100 6.48 -3.78 5.54
CA LEU A 100 6.70 -3.85 6.99
C LEU A 100 5.91 -4.97 7.69
N GLY A 101 5.03 -5.68 6.97
CA GLY A 101 4.18 -6.73 7.53
C GLY A 101 3.02 -6.21 8.38
N HIS A 102 2.59 -4.95 8.20
CA HIS A 102 1.41 -4.37 8.86
C HIS A 102 0.11 -4.82 8.19
N GLN A 103 -0.19 -6.10 8.30
CA GLN A 103 -1.36 -6.72 7.70
C GLN A 103 -2.67 -6.18 8.29
N ASP A 104 -2.68 -5.90 9.59
CA ASP A 104 -3.77 -5.24 10.31
C ASP A 104 -4.16 -3.89 9.66
N CYS A 105 -3.15 -3.08 9.32
CA CYS A 105 -3.33 -1.79 8.66
C CYS A 105 -3.86 -1.94 7.22
N ILE A 106 -3.46 -3.01 6.52
CA ILE A 106 -3.95 -3.33 5.17
C ILE A 106 -5.42 -3.72 5.23
N GLU A 107 -5.81 -4.61 6.14
CA GLU A 107 -7.17 -5.14 6.25
C GLU A 107 -8.21 -4.04 6.52
N VAL A 108 -7.88 -3.08 7.40
CA VAL A 108 -8.72 -1.92 7.69
C VAL A 108 -8.97 -1.06 6.45
N VAL A 109 -7.96 -0.87 5.60
CA VAL A 109 -8.12 -0.08 4.37
C VAL A 109 -8.84 -0.87 3.29
N VAL A 110 -8.45 -2.13 3.09
CA VAL A 110 -9.03 -2.99 2.04
C VAL A 110 -10.53 -3.15 2.25
N SER A 111 -10.98 -3.39 3.49
CA SER A 111 -12.41 -3.48 3.81
C SER A 111 -13.20 -2.24 3.35
N ARG A 112 -12.69 -1.04 3.63
CA ARG A 112 -13.28 0.23 3.16
C ARG A 112 -13.23 0.37 1.63
N LEU A 113 -12.12 -0.04 0.99
CA LEU A 113 -12.00 0.05 -0.47
C LEU A 113 -13.01 -0.82 -1.19
N LEU A 114 -13.25 -2.04 -0.71
CA LEU A 114 -14.12 -3.02 -1.33
C LEU A 114 -15.62 -2.67 -1.26
N GLU A 115 -16.00 -1.68 -0.45
CA GLU A 115 -17.36 -1.12 -0.45
C GLU A 115 -17.75 -0.53 -1.82
N ASN A 116 -16.76 -0.10 -2.61
CA ASN A 116 -16.97 0.40 -3.96
C ASN A 116 -16.05 -0.34 -4.96
N PRO A 117 -16.62 -1.20 -5.84
CA PRO A 117 -15.85 -1.98 -6.82
C PRO A 117 -14.90 -1.15 -7.70
N LYS A 118 -15.18 0.14 -7.95
CA LYS A 118 -14.30 1.02 -8.74
C LYS A 118 -12.91 1.19 -8.11
N ASN A 119 -12.79 0.96 -6.82
CA ASN A 119 -11.53 1.06 -6.08
C ASN A 119 -10.61 -0.15 -6.28
N VAL A 120 -11.07 -1.24 -6.92
CA VAL A 120 -10.23 -2.42 -7.19
C VAL A 120 -8.95 -2.07 -7.96
N SER A 121 -9.02 -1.05 -8.84
CA SER A 121 -7.86 -0.52 -9.56
C SER A 121 -6.74 0.01 -8.67
N ILE A 122 -7.04 0.43 -7.43
CA ILE A 122 -6.04 0.83 -6.44
C ILE A 122 -5.27 -0.41 -5.96
N LEU A 123 -5.97 -1.50 -5.64
CA LEU A 123 -5.37 -2.76 -5.22
C LEU A 123 -4.49 -3.34 -6.33
N PHE A 124 -4.96 -3.28 -7.58
CA PHE A 124 -4.17 -3.66 -8.75
C PHE A 124 -2.88 -2.85 -8.86
N THR A 125 -2.96 -1.53 -8.67
CA THR A 125 -1.77 -0.66 -8.74
C THR A 125 -0.76 -0.98 -7.63
N VAL A 126 -1.22 -1.26 -6.40
CA VAL A 126 -0.36 -1.71 -5.29
C VAL A 126 0.31 -3.04 -5.63
N ALA A 127 -0.45 -4.00 -6.18
CA ALA A 127 0.07 -5.30 -6.59
C ALA A 127 1.17 -5.17 -7.65
N GLU A 128 0.93 -4.37 -8.71
CA GLU A 128 1.92 -4.13 -9.76
C GLU A 128 3.18 -3.45 -9.22
N GLN A 129 3.06 -2.45 -8.34
CA GLN A 129 4.25 -1.81 -7.75
C GLN A 129 5.09 -2.81 -6.95
N LEU A 130 4.45 -3.63 -6.09
CA LEU A 130 5.15 -4.67 -5.33
C LEU A 130 5.82 -5.69 -6.26
N PHE A 131 5.10 -6.16 -7.29
CA PHE A 131 5.60 -7.15 -8.23
C PHE A 131 6.79 -6.63 -9.04
N GLN A 132 6.67 -5.43 -9.62
CA GLN A 132 7.70 -4.81 -10.46
C GLN A 132 8.96 -4.45 -9.65
N ASN A 133 8.81 -4.10 -8.36
CA ASN A 133 9.93 -3.89 -7.45
C ASN A 133 10.54 -5.19 -6.90
N GLY A 134 10.17 -6.36 -7.43
CA GLY A 134 10.70 -7.66 -7.04
C GLY A 134 10.15 -8.21 -5.70
N ARG A 135 9.20 -7.52 -5.06
CA ARG A 135 8.50 -7.95 -3.85
C ARG A 135 7.33 -8.87 -4.17
N LYS A 136 7.55 -9.87 -5.03
CA LYS A 136 6.49 -10.75 -5.55
C LYS A 136 5.64 -11.42 -4.46
N PRO A 137 6.20 -11.98 -3.37
CA PRO A 137 5.36 -12.59 -2.33
C PRO A 137 4.37 -11.61 -1.69
N MET A 138 4.78 -10.35 -1.52
CA MET A 138 3.93 -9.30 -0.95
C MET A 138 2.82 -8.85 -1.91
N SER A 139 3.00 -9.04 -3.22
CA SER A 139 1.96 -8.70 -4.22
C SER A 139 0.80 -9.71 -4.28
N VAL A 140 1.03 -10.95 -3.82
CA VAL A 140 0.08 -12.07 -3.95
C VAL A 140 -1.30 -11.76 -3.35
N PRO A 141 -1.43 -11.25 -2.10
CA PRO A 141 -2.74 -10.97 -1.51
C PRO A 141 -3.52 -9.92 -2.31
N PHE A 142 -2.82 -8.91 -2.87
CA PHE A 142 -3.47 -7.86 -3.64
C PHE A 142 -3.98 -8.37 -5.00
N TYR A 143 -3.21 -9.20 -5.72
CA TYR A 143 -3.73 -9.81 -6.95
C TYR A 143 -4.91 -10.75 -6.69
N GLN A 144 -4.90 -11.50 -5.58
CA GLN A 144 -6.04 -12.34 -5.19
C GLN A 144 -7.30 -11.49 -4.96
N LEU A 145 -7.18 -10.40 -4.20
CA LEU A 145 -8.29 -9.45 -3.99
C LEU A 145 -8.82 -8.87 -5.30
N VAL A 146 -7.95 -8.51 -6.24
CA VAL A 146 -8.38 -8.00 -7.56
C VAL A 146 -9.18 -9.07 -8.31
N ILE A 147 -8.69 -10.32 -8.35
CA ILE A 147 -9.37 -11.42 -9.04
C ILE A 147 -10.72 -11.76 -8.41
N GLU A 148 -10.82 -11.69 -7.08
CA GLU A 148 -12.05 -12.00 -6.34
C GLU A 148 -13.09 -10.88 -6.46
N THR A 149 -12.65 -9.63 -6.61
CA THR A 149 -13.53 -8.46 -6.66
C THR A 149 -13.97 -8.09 -8.07
N GLU A 150 -13.08 -8.27 -9.06
CA GLU A 150 -13.33 -7.86 -10.44
C GLU A 150 -14.33 -8.81 -11.10
N LYS A 151 -15.47 -8.24 -11.55
CA LYS A 151 -16.57 -9.02 -12.13
C LYS A 151 -16.33 -9.31 -13.61
N ASP A 152 -15.61 -8.42 -14.29
CA ASP A 152 -15.30 -8.61 -15.71
C ASP A 152 -14.02 -9.41 -15.89
N SER A 153 -14.19 -10.71 -16.19
CA SER A 153 -13.09 -11.63 -16.50
C SER A 153 -12.33 -11.30 -17.81
N HIS A 154 -12.79 -10.33 -18.61
CA HIS A 154 -12.08 -9.84 -19.80
C HIS A 154 -11.32 -8.54 -19.54
N SER A 155 -11.48 -7.92 -18.37
CA SER A 155 -10.75 -6.71 -18.04
C SER A 155 -9.24 -6.96 -17.97
N ASP A 156 -8.46 -5.97 -18.40
CA ASP A 156 -6.99 -6.04 -18.35
C ASP A 156 -6.48 -6.28 -16.92
N HIS A 157 -7.10 -5.63 -15.92
CA HIS A 157 -6.73 -5.83 -14.51
C HIS A 157 -6.91 -7.30 -14.08
N PHE A 158 -8.03 -7.93 -14.44
CA PHE A 158 -8.28 -9.33 -14.10
C PHE A 158 -7.25 -10.24 -14.77
N LEU A 159 -7.06 -10.09 -16.07
CA LEU A 159 -6.17 -10.95 -16.87
C LEU A 159 -4.71 -10.82 -16.44
N ILE A 160 -4.22 -9.58 -16.27
CA ILE A 160 -2.86 -9.32 -15.77
C ILE A 160 -2.71 -9.85 -14.35
N SER A 161 -3.72 -9.71 -13.49
CA SER A 161 -3.65 -10.25 -12.12
C SER A 161 -3.53 -11.78 -12.10
N GLN A 162 -4.28 -12.49 -12.95
CA GLN A 162 -4.14 -13.96 -13.08
C GLN A 162 -2.71 -14.33 -13.50
N TYR A 163 -2.17 -13.62 -14.48
CA TYR A 163 -0.82 -13.86 -14.97
C TYR A 163 0.26 -13.57 -13.92
N ARG A 164 0.17 -12.42 -13.26
CA ARG A 164 1.14 -11.97 -12.27
C ARG A 164 1.10 -12.82 -11.01
N LEU A 165 -0.09 -13.25 -10.60
CA LEU A 165 -0.24 -14.20 -9.51
C LEU A 165 0.42 -15.54 -9.84
N PHE A 166 0.21 -16.07 -11.05
CA PHE A 166 0.91 -17.27 -11.52
C PHE A 166 2.44 -17.09 -11.43
N ARG A 167 2.96 -15.97 -11.91
CA ARG A 167 4.39 -15.61 -11.87
C ARG A 167 4.93 -15.43 -10.44
N ALA A 168 4.12 -14.91 -9.52
CA ALA A 168 4.52 -14.64 -8.15
C ALA A 168 4.60 -15.91 -7.30
N LEU A 169 3.78 -16.92 -7.62
CA LEU A 169 3.75 -18.20 -6.90
C LEU A 169 4.81 -19.21 -7.36
N GLN A 170 5.47 -18.95 -8.49
CA GLN A 170 6.52 -19.84 -9.01
C GLN A 170 7.68 -20.00 -8.01
N GLY A 171 8.09 -21.24 -7.78
CA GLY A 171 9.23 -21.58 -6.93
C GLY A 171 8.89 -21.77 -5.45
N THR A 172 7.61 -21.78 -5.09
CA THR A 172 7.16 -22.02 -3.71
C THR A 172 7.20 -23.50 -3.35
N SER A 173 6.57 -24.34 -4.17
CA SER A 173 6.61 -25.80 -4.11
C SER A 173 6.13 -26.38 -5.44
N PRO A 174 6.47 -27.64 -5.80
CA PRO A 174 5.94 -28.27 -7.02
C PRO A 174 4.40 -28.28 -7.06
N GLU A 175 3.76 -28.51 -5.90
CA GLU A 175 2.30 -28.53 -5.79
C GLU A 175 1.70 -27.13 -6.03
N ASP A 176 2.26 -26.09 -5.41
CA ASP A 176 1.77 -24.72 -5.58
C ASP A 176 2.03 -24.19 -6.99
N ASN A 177 3.16 -24.57 -7.60
CA ASN A 177 3.44 -24.28 -9.00
C ASN A 177 2.36 -24.88 -9.90
N TRP A 178 2.00 -26.14 -9.69
CA TRP A 178 0.97 -26.82 -10.47
C TRP A 178 -0.42 -26.20 -10.26
N LYS A 179 -0.79 -25.86 -9.02
CA LYS A 179 -2.03 -25.13 -8.73
C LYS A 179 -2.07 -23.77 -9.44
N ALA A 180 -0.94 -23.06 -9.47
CA ALA A 180 -0.83 -21.78 -10.16
C ALA A 180 -0.98 -21.94 -11.69
N VAL A 181 -0.42 -23.00 -12.27
CA VAL A 181 -0.61 -23.36 -13.69
C VAL A 181 -2.08 -23.61 -13.99
N ILE A 182 -2.74 -24.50 -13.24
CA ILE A 182 -4.17 -24.83 -13.44
C ILE A 182 -5.05 -23.58 -13.36
N ARG A 183 -4.76 -22.67 -12.43
CA ARG A 183 -5.51 -21.42 -12.27
C ARG A 183 -5.36 -20.49 -13.46
N PHE A 184 -4.14 -20.35 -14.00
CA PHE A 184 -3.85 -19.36 -15.02
C PHE A 184 -4.08 -19.85 -16.46
N GLU A 185 -3.86 -21.14 -16.73
CA GLU A 185 -3.96 -21.74 -18.07
C GLU A 185 -5.20 -21.27 -18.87
N PRO A 186 -6.42 -21.21 -18.30
CA PRO A 186 -7.62 -20.83 -19.04
C PRO A 186 -7.61 -19.40 -19.60
N TYR A 187 -6.76 -18.53 -19.05
CA TYR A 187 -6.70 -17.10 -19.38
C TYR A 187 -5.53 -16.74 -20.29
N ARG A 188 -4.59 -17.66 -20.55
CA ARG A 188 -3.32 -17.38 -21.25
C ARG A 188 -3.50 -16.69 -22.62
N ASN A 189 -4.51 -17.08 -23.39
CA ASN A 189 -4.78 -16.57 -24.75
C ASN A 189 -5.58 -15.26 -24.76
N ARG A 190 -5.95 -14.73 -23.58
CA ARG A 190 -6.75 -13.50 -23.47
C ARG A 190 -5.89 -12.27 -23.15
N LEU A 191 -4.64 -12.48 -22.76
CA LEU A 191 -3.68 -11.39 -22.52
C LEU A 191 -3.39 -10.60 -23.80
N SER A 192 -2.79 -9.42 -23.68
CA SER A 192 -2.22 -8.73 -24.85
C SER A 192 -1.05 -9.51 -25.44
N GLU A 193 -0.81 -9.40 -26.75
CA GLU A 193 0.18 -10.21 -27.49
C GLU A 193 1.55 -10.28 -26.80
N ASN A 194 2.06 -9.13 -26.33
CA ASN A 194 3.34 -9.04 -25.61
C ASN A 194 3.37 -9.92 -24.35
N HIS A 195 2.26 -9.99 -23.62
CA HIS A 195 2.15 -10.80 -22.41
C HIS A 195 1.85 -12.27 -22.72
N GLN A 196 1.20 -12.58 -23.84
CA GLN A 196 0.91 -13.97 -24.22
C GLN A 196 2.19 -14.78 -24.44
N LEU A 197 3.16 -14.23 -25.17
CA LEU A 197 4.43 -14.92 -25.45
C LEU A 197 5.22 -15.19 -24.16
N ASP A 198 5.34 -14.18 -23.30
CA ASP A 198 5.99 -14.30 -21.99
C ASP A 198 5.26 -15.33 -21.10
N ALA A 199 3.93 -15.29 -21.09
CA ALA A 199 3.10 -16.25 -20.35
C ALA A 199 3.29 -17.69 -20.83
N LEU A 200 3.32 -17.93 -22.14
CA LEU A 200 3.54 -19.26 -22.71
C LEU A 200 4.93 -19.81 -22.37
N LEU A 201 5.96 -18.96 -22.43
CA LEU A 201 7.31 -19.32 -22.00
C LEU A 201 7.33 -19.76 -20.52
N HIS A 202 6.70 -18.98 -19.65
CA HIS A 202 6.65 -19.30 -18.23
C HIS A 202 5.80 -20.54 -17.91
N LEU A 203 4.69 -20.76 -18.63
CA LEU A 203 3.91 -21.98 -18.51
C LEU A 203 4.71 -23.22 -18.93
N ALA A 204 5.44 -23.14 -20.05
CA ALA A 204 6.30 -24.24 -20.49
C ALA A 204 7.36 -24.57 -19.42
N ASN A 205 8.05 -23.56 -18.88
CA ASN A 205 9.04 -23.77 -17.83
C ASN A 205 8.44 -24.37 -16.55
N ALA A 206 7.20 -24.03 -16.19
CA ALA A 206 6.54 -24.56 -15.00
C ALA A 206 6.08 -26.03 -15.16
N CYS A 207 5.85 -26.48 -16.39
CA CYS A 207 5.35 -27.84 -16.68
C CYS A 207 6.43 -28.86 -17.03
N TYR A 208 7.61 -28.41 -17.48
CA TYR A 208 8.65 -29.27 -18.06
C TYR A 208 9.98 -29.28 -17.27
N ILE A 209 10.02 -28.67 -16.09
CA ILE A 209 11.15 -28.69 -15.13
C ILE A 209 10.67 -29.35 -13.84
#